data_AF-A0A423CZX5-F1
#
_entry.id   AF-A0A423CZX5-F1
#
_cell.length_a   1.000
_cell.length_b   1.000
_cell.length_c   1.000
_cell.angle_alpha   90.00
_cell.angle_beta   90.00
_cell.angle_gamma   90.00
#
_symmetry.space_group_name_H-M   'P 1'
#
loop_
_entity.id
_entity.type
_entity.pdbx_description
1 polymer ?
#
loop_
_entity_poly.entity_id
_entity_poly.type
_entity_poly.pdbx_seq_one_letter_code
_entity_poly.pdbx_strand_id
1 'polypeptide(L)'
;MSPFLRPTRLALGLCALLSVGAQAASNNAFVDEAISAGMAEIQTSQLALEKTRSAEVKAFAQQMIKDHTKANQHLLELARQHGFSVPDDAALTSKARKMMLQVQDGASFDAAYATHQVDAHEQAVRLFDEESRSTSDPDDLRTFAKTTLPTLKHHLQMAKQLQNAHRNK
;
A
#
# COMPACT_ATOMS: atom_id res chain seq x y z
N MET A 1 3.85 -66.57 50.65
CA MET A 1 3.80 -66.40 49.18
C MET A 1 3.19 -65.04 48.91
N SER A 2 3.86 -64.23 48.09
CA SER A 2 3.71 -62.77 47.94
C SER A 2 2.42 -62.35 47.16
N PRO A 3 2.18 -61.06 46.83
CA PRO A 3 1.10 -60.22 47.35
C PRO A 3 0.16 -59.68 46.25
N PHE A 4 -0.91 -58.95 46.57
CA PHE A 4 -1.54 -58.03 45.60
C PHE A 4 -2.11 -56.76 46.26
N LEU A 5 -1.42 -55.63 46.03
CA LEU A 5 -1.95 -54.29 46.18
C LEU A 5 -2.93 -53.98 45.02
N ARG A 6 -3.99 -53.23 45.30
CA ARG A 6 -4.80 -52.55 44.28
C ARG A 6 -4.71 -51.04 44.48
N PRO A 7 -4.41 -50.25 43.43
CA PRO A 7 -4.26 -48.80 43.55
C PRO A 7 -5.59 -48.06 43.43
N THR A 8 -5.74 -47.02 44.23
CA THR A 8 -6.76 -45.97 44.18
C THR A 8 -6.58 -45.15 42.89
N ARG A 9 -7.64 -45.00 42.09
CA ARG A 9 -7.64 -44.11 40.91
C ARG A 9 -8.23 -42.76 41.30
N LEU A 10 -7.37 -41.76 41.49
CA LEU A 10 -7.75 -40.35 41.51
C LEU A 10 -7.75 -39.87 40.04
N ALA A 11 -8.93 -39.61 39.48
CA ALA A 11 -9.06 -39.02 38.14
C ALA A 11 -8.98 -37.49 38.26
N LEU A 12 -7.83 -36.92 37.91
CA LEU A 12 -7.62 -35.49 37.77
C LEU A 12 -8.14 -35.05 36.40
N GLY A 13 -9.28 -34.37 36.36
CA GLY A 13 -9.83 -33.79 35.13
C GLY A 13 -8.97 -32.63 34.65
N LEU A 14 -8.21 -32.84 33.57
CA LEU A 14 -7.41 -31.81 32.92
C LEU A 14 -8.35 -30.92 32.08
N CYS A 15 -8.61 -29.72 32.58
CA CYS A 15 -9.26 -28.65 31.82
C CYS A 15 -8.25 -28.13 30.79
N ALA A 16 -8.41 -28.49 29.52
CA ALA A 16 -7.59 -27.97 28.44
C ALA A 16 -7.98 -26.51 28.15
N LEU A 17 -7.18 -25.57 28.63
CA LEU A 17 -7.24 -24.17 28.19
C LEU A 17 -6.78 -24.11 26.73
N LEU A 18 -7.71 -23.83 25.82
CA LEU A 18 -7.37 -23.43 24.46
C LEU A 18 -6.66 -22.08 24.53
N SER A 19 -5.33 -22.09 24.49
CA SER A 19 -4.56 -20.89 24.19
C SER A 19 -4.90 -20.47 22.77
N VAL A 20 -5.82 -19.51 22.61
CA VAL A 20 -5.95 -18.72 21.39
C VAL A 20 -4.66 -17.94 21.27
N GLY A 21 -3.67 -18.52 20.59
CA GLY A 21 -2.44 -17.82 20.27
C GLY A 21 -2.79 -16.63 19.38
N ALA A 22 -2.46 -15.42 19.82
CA ALA A 22 -2.42 -14.28 18.94
C ALA A 22 -1.45 -14.62 17.80
N GLN A 23 -2.00 -14.85 16.60
CA GLN A 23 -1.19 -15.07 15.42
C GLN A 23 -0.37 -13.79 15.20
N ALA A 24 0.96 -13.88 15.26
CA ALA A 24 1.82 -12.74 14.99
C ALA A 24 1.54 -12.25 13.57
N ALA A 25 1.31 -10.94 13.41
CA ALA A 25 1.09 -10.36 12.08
C ALA A 25 2.28 -10.66 11.17
N SER A 26 2.00 -11.10 9.95
CA SER A 26 3.03 -11.42 8.96
C SER A 26 3.29 -10.21 8.06
N ASN A 27 4.54 -9.98 7.67
CA ASN A 27 4.86 -8.88 6.76
C ASN A 27 4.69 -9.36 5.32
N ASN A 28 4.01 -8.55 4.50
CA ASN A 28 3.95 -8.76 3.06
C ASN A 28 4.52 -7.54 2.34
N ALA A 29 5.54 -7.74 1.51
CA ALA A 29 6.29 -6.65 0.88
C ALA A 29 5.44 -5.87 -0.13
N PHE A 30 4.58 -6.54 -0.89
CA PHE A 30 3.67 -5.88 -1.82
C PHE A 30 2.68 -4.99 -1.07
N VAL A 31 2.06 -5.51 -0.01
CA VAL A 31 1.10 -4.76 0.81
C VAL A 31 1.74 -3.53 1.45
N ASP A 32 2.92 -3.69 2.06
CA ASP A 32 3.66 -2.60 2.71
C ASP A 32 4.03 -1.48 1.72
N GLU A 33 4.59 -1.85 0.57
CA GLU A 33 5.02 -0.90 -0.45
C GLU A 33 3.84 -0.21 -1.12
N ALA A 34 2.80 -0.96 -1.52
CA ALA A 34 1.65 -0.41 -2.23
C ALA A 34 0.82 0.54 -1.36
N ILE A 35 0.55 0.19 -0.08
CA ILE A 35 -0.14 1.10 0.84
C ILE A 35 0.67 2.37 1.03
N SER A 36 1.97 2.23 1.28
CA SER A 36 2.85 3.36 1.51
C SER A 36 2.93 4.31 0.30
N ALA A 37 3.08 3.75 -0.91
CA ALA A 37 3.12 4.52 -2.15
C ALA A 37 1.79 5.24 -2.41
N GLY A 38 0.65 4.53 -2.30
CA GLY A 38 -0.67 5.12 -2.51
C GLY A 38 -0.98 6.24 -1.52
N MET A 39 -0.57 6.10 -0.25
CA MET A 39 -0.76 7.17 0.74
C MET A 39 0.11 8.39 0.44
N ALA A 40 1.34 8.19 -0.03
CA ALA A 40 2.20 9.29 -0.46
C ALA A 40 1.63 10.01 -1.70
N GLU A 41 1.05 9.28 -2.65
CA GLU A 41 0.39 9.88 -3.83
C GLU A 41 -0.82 10.72 -3.44
N ILE A 42 -1.62 10.29 -2.46
CA ILE A 42 -2.72 11.10 -1.92
C ILE A 42 -2.18 12.41 -1.31
N GLN A 43 -1.15 12.34 -0.46
CA GLN A 43 -0.61 13.53 0.23
C GLN A 43 0.07 14.50 -0.74
N THR A 44 0.86 14.00 -1.68
CA THR A 44 1.49 14.84 -2.72
C THR A 44 0.44 15.51 -3.60
N SER A 45 -0.67 14.82 -3.91
CA SER A 45 -1.78 15.37 -4.68
C SER A 45 -2.59 16.40 -3.90
N GLN A 46 -2.79 16.21 -2.59
CA GLN A 46 -3.38 17.25 -1.74
C GLN A 46 -2.54 18.52 -1.72
N LEU A 47 -1.22 18.39 -1.57
CA LEU A 47 -0.30 19.53 -1.66
C LEU A 47 -0.38 20.21 -3.04
N ALA A 48 -0.54 19.44 -4.11
CA ALA A 48 -0.69 20.01 -5.44
C ALA A 48 -1.94 20.90 -5.54
N LEU A 49 -3.06 20.48 -4.96
CA LEU A 49 -4.29 21.30 -4.92
C LEU A 49 -4.11 22.62 -4.16
N GLU A 50 -3.24 22.65 -3.15
CA GLU A 50 -2.93 23.86 -2.39
C GLU A 50 -2.01 24.82 -3.14
N LYS A 51 -1.04 24.29 -3.90
CA LYS A 51 0.03 25.07 -4.51
C LYS A 51 -0.22 25.48 -5.95
N THR A 52 -0.89 24.63 -6.72
CA THR A 52 -1.00 24.84 -8.17
C THR A 52 -2.11 25.83 -8.55
N ARG A 53 -1.87 26.56 -9.63
CA ARG A 53 -2.90 27.32 -10.35
C ARG A 53 -3.32 26.67 -11.66
N SER A 54 -2.62 25.62 -12.11
CA SER A 54 -2.97 24.88 -13.34
C SER A 54 -4.25 24.08 -13.15
N ALA A 55 -5.17 24.19 -14.10
CA ALA A 55 -6.40 23.41 -14.11
C ALA A 55 -6.10 21.92 -14.36
N GLU A 56 -5.11 21.63 -15.19
CA GLU A 56 -4.66 20.29 -15.54
C GLU A 56 -4.04 19.57 -14.34
N VAL A 57 -3.17 20.24 -13.58
CA VAL A 57 -2.58 19.69 -12.34
C VAL A 57 -3.67 19.45 -11.30
N LYS A 58 -4.65 20.35 -11.15
CA LYS A 58 -5.79 20.14 -10.23
C LYS A 58 -6.62 18.92 -10.61
N ALA A 59 -6.95 18.78 -11.89
CA ALA A 59 -7.74 17.64 -12.37
C ALA A 59 -7.00 16.31 -12.17
N PHE A 60 -5.70 16.29 -12.48
CA PHE A 60 -4.85 15.12 -12.23
C PHE A 60 -4.82 14.76 -10.74
N ALA A 61 -4.51 15.72 -9.87
CA ALA A 61 -4.42 15.50 -8.43
C ALA A 61 -5.74 15.01 -7.82
N GLN A 62 -6.88 15.55 -8.26
CA GLN A 62 -8.21 15.07 -7.82
C GLN A 62 -8.45 13.61 -8.20
N GLN A 63 -8.04 13.21 -9.41
CA GLN A 63 -8.17 11.81 -9.85
C GLN A 63 -7.27 10.88 -9.04
N MET A 64 -6.02 11.28 -8.75
CA MET A 64 -5.11 10.49 -7.90
C MET A 64 -5.69 10.29 -6.50
N ILE A 65 -6.18 11.36 -5.85
CA ILE A 65 -6.79 11.27 -4.52
C ILE A 65 -7.95 10.28 -4.53
N LYS A 66 -8.84 10.39 -5.52
CA LYS A 66 -10.02 9.53 -5.62
C LYS A 66 -9.64 8.05 -5.80
N ASP A 67 -8.81 7.76 -6.79
CA ASP A 67 -8.54 6.38 -7.21
C ASP A 67 -7.63 5.68 -6.20
N HIS A 68 -6.59 6.35 -5.69
CA HIS A 68 -5.66 5.77 -4.71
C HIS A 68 -6.32 5.61 -3.33
N THR A 69 -7.24 6.50 -2.93
CA THR A 69 -8.01 6.30 -1.69
C THR A 69 -8.81 5.01 -1.77
N LYS A 70 -9.50 4.77 -2.91
CA LYS A 70 -10.27 3.54 -3.12
C LYS A 70 -9.37 2.30 -3.13
N ALA A 71 -8.23 2.36 -3.83
CA ALA A 71 -7.29 1.24 -3.90
C ALA A 71 -6.71 0.91 -2.51
N ASN A 72 -6.31 1.92 -1.74
CA ASN A 72 -5.76 1.74 -0.39
C ASN A 72 -6.80 1.16 0.58
N GLN A 73 -8.05 1.61 0.52
CA GLN A 73 -9.12 1.05 1.35
C GLN A 73 -9.33 -0.45 1.08
N HIS A 74 -9.31 -0.85 -0.19
CA HIS A 74 -9.44 -2.26 -0.56
C HIS A 74 -8.22 -3.07 -0.11
N LEU A 75 -7.00 -2.57 -0.33
CA LEU A 75 -5.79 -3.27 0.08
C LEU A 75 -5.64 -3.38 1.60
N LEU A 76 -6.07 -2.37 2.35
CA LEU A 76 -6.12 -2.42 3.82
C LEU A 76 -7.08 -3.51 4.32
N GLU A 77 -8.19 -3.74 3.62
CA GLU A 77 -9.11 -4.83 3.97
C GLU A 77 -8.48 -6.20 3.72
N LEU A 78 -7.83 -6.39 2.57
CA LEU A 78 -7.07 -7.62 2.28
C LEU A 78 -5.96 -7.84 3.31
N ALA A 79 -5.25 -6.77 3.70
CA ALA A 79 -4.22 -6.84 4.72
C ALA A 79 -4.79 -7.33 6.06
N ARG A 80 -5.93 -6.80 6.50
CA ARG A 80 -6.62 -7.25 7.71
C ARG A 80 -7.07 -8.70 7.61
N GLN A 81 -7.65 -9.09 6.47
CA GLN A 81 -8.14 -10.44 6.23
C GLN A 81 -7.04 -11.51 6.37
N HIS A 82 -5.83 -11.20 5.89
CA HIS A 82 -4.68 -12.10 5.94
C HIS A 82 -3.79 -11.92 7.18
N GLY A 83 -4.15 -10.98 8.08
CA GLY A 83 -3.35 -10.67 9.26
C GLY A 83 -1.98 -10.07 8.91
N PHE A 84 -1.90 -9.35 7.78
CA PHE A 84 -0.69 -8.65 7.39
C PHE A 84 -0.48 -7.38 8.24
N SER A 85 0.76 -7.17 8.65
CA SER A 85 1.17 -5.88 9.21
C SER A 85 0.98 -4.79 8.17
N VAL A 86 0.44 -3.64 8.58
CA VAL A 86 0.36 -2.43 7.76
C VAL A 86 1.23 -1.34 8.38
N PRO A 87 1.83 -0.45 7.57
CA PRO A 87 2.61 0.65 8.11
C PRO A 87 1.76 1.51 9.06
N ASP A 88 2.35 1.96 10.17
CA ASP A 88 1.69 2.91 11.05
C ASP A 88 1.60 4.32 10.43
N ASP A 89 0.75 5.18 10.99
CA ASP A 89 0.54 6.54 10.49
C ASP A 89 1.83 7.36 10.42
N ALA A 90 2.78 7.11 11.33
CA ALA A 90 4.06 7.82 11.36
C ALA A 90 4.97 7.41 10.19
N ALA A 91 5.05 6.11 9.90
CA ALA A 91 5.76 5.54 8.77
C ALA A 91 5.15 6.03 7.44
N LEU A 92 3.82 5.98 7.31
CA LEU A 92 3.09 6.50 6.14
C LEU A 92 3.40 7.98 5.91
N THR A 93 3.30 8.80 6.95
CA THR A 93 3.55 10.24 6.85
C THR A 93 5.03 10.53 6.57
N SER A 94 5.95 9.76 7.13
CA SER A 94 7.39 9.92 6.85
C SER A 94 7.74 9.61 5.40
N LYS A 95 7.20 8.52 4.84
CA LYS A 95 7.41 8.15 3.44
C LYS A 95 6.81 9.17 2.49
N ALA A 96 5.59 9.63 2.77
CA ALA A 96 4.96 10.71 2.03
C ALA A 96 5.78 12.01 2.06
N ARG A 97 6.25 12.45 3.24
CA ARG A 97 7.13 13.61 3.36
C ARG A 97 8.44 13.45 2.58
N LYS A 98 9.06 12.26 2.59
CA LYS A 98 10.27 11.98 1.80
C LYS A 98 10.03 12.09 0.30
N MET A 99 8.87 11.63 -0.19
CA MET A 99 8.49 11.82 -1.59
C MET A 99 8.24 13.31 -1.89
N MET A 100 7.59 14.05 -0.98
CA MET A 100 7.32 15.48 -1.12
C MET A 100 8.59 16.36 -1.07
N LEU A 101 9.60 16.01 -0.27
CA LEU A 101 10.86 16.75 -0.11
C LEU A 101 11.81 16.59 -1.30
N GLN A 102 11.54 15.65 -2.21
CA GLN A 102 12.33 15.48 -3.45
C GLN A 102 11.90 16.42 -4.58
N VAL A 103 11.00 17.37 -4.32
CA VAL A 103 10.73 18.50 -5.22
C VAL A 103 11.92 19.46 -5.13
N GLN A 104 12.91 19.28 -6.02
CA GLN A 104 14.16 20.05 -6.03
C GLN A 104 14.05 21.45 -6.65
N ASP A 105 15.00 22.31 -6.26
CA ASP A 105 15.13 23.71 -6.64
C ASP A 105 15.29 23.97 -8.14
N GLY A 106 14.64 25.02 -8.64
CA GLY A 106 14.83 25.61 -9.97
C GLY A 106 13.69 25.35 -10.98
N ALA A 107 12.87 24.32 -10.78
CA ALA A 107 11.69 24.04 -11.60
C ALA A 107 10.39 24.63 -10.98
N SER A 108 9.39 24.92 -11.80
CA SER A 108 8.05 25.25 -11.29
C SER A 108 7.50 24.08 -10.47
N PHE A 109 6.69 24.36 -9.44
CA PHE A 109 6.07 23.32 -8.61
C PHE A 109 5.34 22.27 -9.46
N ASP A 110 4.60 22.72 -10.49
CA ASP A 110 3.84 21.84 -11.38
C ASP A 110 4.75 20.91 -12.19
N ALA A 111 5.91 21.39 -12.66
CA ALA A 111 6.88 20.57 -13.41
C ALA A 111 7.54 19.51 -12.51
N ALA A 112 7.88 19.88 -11.28
CA ALA A 112 8.44 18.95 -10.31
C ALA A 112 7.41 17.90 -9.88
N TYR A 113 6.16 18.32 -9.62
CA TYR A 113 5.06 17.40 -9.31
C TYR A 113 4.83 16.41 -10.45
N ALA A 114 4.70 16.89 -11.69
CA ALA A 114 4.48 16.02 -12.84
C ALA A 114 5.61 15.00 -13.05
N THR A 115 6.87 15.41 -12.82
CA THR A 115 8.03 14.51 -12.92
C THR A 115 7.98 13.43 -11.85
N HIS A 116 7.71 13.80 -10.59
CA HIS A 116 7.54 12.83 -9.51
C HIS A 116 6.40 11.84 -9.77
N GLN A 117 5.29 12.31 -10.32
CA GLN A 117 4.14 11.45 -10.64
C GLN A 117 4.48 10.44 -11.73
N VAL A 118 5.31 10.78 -12.72
CA VAL A 118 5.81 9.81 -13.70
C VAL A 118 6.65 8.73 -13.00
N ASP A 119 7.63 9.13 -12.20
CA ASP A 119 8.54 8.19 -11.55
C ASP A 119 7.81 7.25 -10.57
N ALA A 120 6.86 7.78 -9.80
CA ALA A 120 6.02 7.02 -8.88
C ALA A 120 5.15 6.00 -9.61
N HIS A 121 4.47 6.41 -10.69
CA HIS A 121 3.59 5.53 -11.43
C HIS A 121 4.36 4.47 -12.24
N GLU A 122 5.57 4.76 -12.71
CA GLU A 122 6.42 3.73 -13.32
C GLU A 122 6.83 2.65 -12.32
N GLN A 123 7.12 3.02 -11.07
CA GLN A 123 7.39 2.08 -9.99
C GLN A 123 6.13 1.28 -9.62
N ALA A 124 5.00 1.94 -9.46
CA ALA A 124 3.73 1.29 -9.14
C ALA A 124 3.30 0.29 -10.22
N VAL A 125 3.43 0.64 -11.51
CA VAL A 125 3.14 -0.27 -12.62
C VAL A 125 4.03 -1.52 -12.56
N ARG A 126 5.31 -1.39 -12.24
CA ARG A 126 6.21 -2.56 -12.07
C ARG A 126 5.78 -3.43 -10.89
N LEU A 127 5.58 -2.82 -9.72
CA LEU A 127 5.16 -3.50 -8.51
C LEU A 127 3.87 -4.31 -8.72
N PHE A 128 2.86 -3.68 -9.32
CA PHE A 128 1.57 -4.34 -9.55
C PHE A 128 1.63 -5.38 -10.67
N ASP A 129 2.48 -5.19 -11.69
CA ASP A 129 2.68 -6.20 -12.73
C ASP A 129 3.39 -7.45 -12.18
N GLU A 130 4.35 -7.27 -11.28
CA GLU A 130 5.02 -8.37 -10.56
C GLU A 130 4.04 -9.13 -9.67
N GLU A 131 3.30 -8.43 -8.80
CA GLU A 131 2.29 -9.05 -7.93
C GLU A 131 1.18 -9.76 -8.73
N SER A 132 0.77 -9.19 -9.86
CA SER A 132 -0.22 -9.81 -10.75
C SER A 132 0.20 -11.19 -11.28
N ARG A 133 1.50 -11.50 -11.21
CA ARG A 133 2.10 -12.77 -11.62
C ARG A 133 2.59 -13.62 -10.44
N SER A 134 2.46 -13.12 -9.20
CA SER A 134 2.89 -13.84 -8.00
C SER A 134 2.12 -15.16 -7.83
N THR A 135 2.85 -16.22 -7.51
CA THR A 135 2.30 -17.53 -7.13
C THR A 135 2.56 -17.86 -5.66
N SER A 136 3.20 -16.95 -4.93
CA SER A 136 3.60 -17.13 -3.53
C SER A 136 2.70 -16.39 -2.54
N ASP A 137 1.98 -15.37 -3.03
CA ASP A 137 1.06 -14.54 -2.24
C ASP A 137 -0.40 -15.02 -2.39
N PRO A 138 -1.29 -14.65 -1.44
CA PRO A 138 -2.72 -14.95 -1.55
C PRO A 138 -3.33 -14.55 -2.89
N ASP A 139 -4.25 -15.39 -3.38
CA ASP A 139 -4.87 -15.24 -4.70
C ASP A 139 -5.64 -13.91 -4.90
N ASP A 140 -6.16 -13.35 -3.82
CA ASP A 140 -6.86 -12.07 -3.80
C ASP A 140 -5.91 -10.86 -3.92
N LEU A 141 -4.66 -10.94 -3.43
CA LEU A 141 -3.63 -9.92 -3.71
C LEU A 141 -3.26 -9.91 -5.19
N ARG A 142 -3.04 -11.08 -5.78
CA ARG A 142 -2.82 -11.20 -7.24
C ARG A 142 -4.00 -10.63 -8.03
N THR A 143 -5.22 -10.89 -7.59
CA THR A 143 -6.44 -10.38 -8.24
C THR A 143 -6.57 -8.86 -8.09
N PHE A 144 -6.29 -8.33 -6.90
CA PHE A 144 -6.22 -6.90 -6.64
C PHE A 144 -5.18 -6.22 -7.55
N ALA A 145 -3.99 -6.80 -7.67
CA ALA A 145 -2.94 -6.27 -8.52
C ALA A 145 -3.36 -6.25 -10.01
N LYS A 146 -3.91 -7.37 -10.51
CA LYS A 146 -4.43 -7.48 -11.88
C LYS A 146 -5.50 -6.44 -12.21
N THR A 147 -6.42 -6.20 -11.27
CA THR A 147 -7.57 -5.30 -11.48
C THR A 147 -7.19 -3.83 -11.33
N THR A 148 -6.16 -3.52 -10.56
CA THR A 148 -5.68 -2.14 -10.33
C THR A 148 -4.67 -1.70 -11.40
N LEU A 149 -3.89 -2.62 -11.96
CA LEU A 149 -2.83 -2.33 -12.93
C LEU A 149 -3.28 -1.49 -14.15
N PRO A 150 -4.47 -1.70 -14.76
CA PRO A 150 -4.92 -0.85 -15.87
C PRO A 150 -5.09 0.62 -15.47
N THR A 151 -5.59 0.88 -14.26
CA THR A 151 -5.73 2.24 -13.71
C THR A 151 -4.37 2.90 -13.52
N LEU A 152 -3.40 2.19 -12.93
CA LEU A 152 -2.04 2.71 -12.76
C LEU A 152 -1.34 3.01 -14.10
N LYS A 153 -1.55 2.17 -15.11
CA LYS A 153 -1.06 2.42 -16.48
C LYS A 153 -1.71 3.67 -17.09
N HIS A 154 -3.00 3.88 -16.85
CA HIS A 154 -3.70 5.08 -17.29
C HIS A 154 -3.18 6.33 -16.59
N HIS A 155 -3.00 6.28 -15.27
CA HIS A 155 -2.42 7.38 -14.50
C HIS A 155 -1.00 7.72 -14.94
N LEU A 156 -0.16 6.71 -15.24
CA LEU A 156 1.17 6.93 -15.82
C LEU A 156 1.10 7.70 -17.16
N GLN A 157 0.15 7.34 -18.02
CA GLN A 157 -0.05 8.06 -19.28
C GLN A 157 -0.43 9.52 -19.02
N MET A 158 -1.35 9.77 -18.09
CA MET A 158 -1.75 11.12 -17.70
C MET A 158 -0.56 11.91 -17.11
N ALA A 159 0.26 11.29 -16.27
CA ALA A 159 1.43 11.91 -15.67
C ALA A 159 2.46 12.31 -16.75
N LYS A 160 2.68 11.45 -17.75
CA LYS A 160 3.55 11.76 -18.91
C LYS A 160 3.00 12.92 -19.75
N GLN A 161 1.68 12.99 -19.94
CA GLN A 161 1.04 14.13 -20.62
C GLN A 161 1.22 15.43 -19.81
N LEU A 162 1.02 15.36 -18.50
CA LEU A 162 1.21 16.48 -17.59
C LEU A 162 2.68 16.97 -17.60
N GLN A 163 3.63 16.04 -17.51
CA GLN A 163 5.07 16.36 -17.55
C GLN A 163 5.42 17.08 -18.86
N ASN A 164 4.95 16.59 -20.01
CA ASN A 164 5.19 17.24 -21.29
C ASN A 164 4.61 18.66 -21.37
N ALA A 165 3.45 18.92 -20.74
CA ALA A 165 2.84 20.24 -20.69
C ALA A 165 3.60 21.25 -19.81
N HIS A 166 4.47 20.76 -18.92
CA HIS A 166 5.23 21.56 -17.96
C HIS A 166 6.76 21.50 -18.12
N ARG A 167 7.28 20.73 -19.09
CA ARG A 167 8.73 20.49 -19.31
C ARG A 167 9.58 21.75 -19.58
N ASN A 168 8.96 22.83 -20.05
CA ASN A 168 9.63 24.07 -20.46
C ASN A 168 9.09 25.33 -19.73
N LYS A 169 8.45 25.17 -18.57
CA LYS A 169 7.83 26.27 -17.79
C LYS A 169 8.43 26.37 -16.40
#